data_AF-A0A800CXZ9-F1
#
_entry.id   AF-A0A800CXZ9-F1
#
_cell.length_a   1.000
_cell.length_b   1.000
_cell.length_c   1.000
_cell.angle_alpha   90.00
_cell.angle_beta   90.00
_cell.angle_gamma   90.00
#
_symmetry.space_group_name_H-M   'P 1'
#
loop_
_entity.id
_entity.type
_entity.pdbx_description
1 polymer ?
#
loop_
_entity_poly.entity_id
_entity_poly.type
_entity_poly.pdbx_seq_one_letter_code
_entity_poly.pdbx_strand_id
1 'polypeptide(L)'
;MKSVFVIICFFIFTAQASAMNKPQSATNCHCFRERSFNPQKKFAADEYLLATSFNSFIAANFHISKSQIIMMKMKGAVNPDDLLIALFVARAENADLDSLLAILDNGGTWKQILESEGLQTPGSHRAVFKAIIAEGDNTTAAAELVTDQLLKEFFNISDLEISSLREKGGNGREVTLVHILERQGKVGKKAAEILSMRIKDQMSWGEIAASFGLSPKETGKLLQ
;
A
#
# COMPACT_ATOMS: atom_id res chain seq x y z
N MET A 1 -22.25 67.38 -35.95
CA MET A 1 -23.30 66.47 -36.43
C MET A 1 -22.72 65.07 -36.57
N LYS A 2 -23.40 64.07 -35.98
CA LYS A 2 -23.28 62.61 -36.21
C LYS A 2 -22.03 61.97 -35.59
N SER A 3 -22.07 61.41 -34.37
CA SER A 3 -22.71 60.15 -33.92
C SER A 3 -21.98 58.88 -34.42
N VAL A 4 -21.98 57.82 -33.57
CA VAL A 4 -21.79 56.37 -33.90
C VAL A 4 -20.32 55.89 -33.89
N PHE A 5 -19.88 54.83 -33.21
CA PHE A 5 -20.52 53.82 -32.35
C PHE A 5 -19.46 53.21 -31.41
N VAL A 6 -19.90 52.87 -30.20
CA VAL A 6 -19.18 52.08 -29.19
C VAL A 6 -19.20 50.61 -29.63
N ILE A 7 -18.03 49.97 -29.71
CA ILE A 7 -17.92 48.49 -29.65
C ILE A 7 -16.87 48.16 -28.60
N ILE A 8 -17.34 48.08 -27.35
CA ILE A 8 -16.64 47.45 -26.24
C ILE A 8 -16.73 45.94 -26.49
N CYS A 9 -15.67 45.34 -27.03
CA CYS A 9 -15.47 43.89 -27.01
C CYS A 9 -15.15 43.47 -25.57
N PHE A 10 -16.21 43.28 -24.79
CA PHE A 10 -16.18 42.68 -23.46
C PHE A 10 -15.82 41.20 -23.62
N PHE A 11 -14.52 40.88 -23.62
CA PHE A 11 -14.03 39.51 -23.50
C PHE A 11 -14.38 39.02 -22.09
N ILE A 12 -15.55 38.40 -21.96
CA ILE A 12 -15.94 37.63 -20.78
C ILE A 12 -15.04 36.39 -20.78
N PHE A 13 -13.92 36.49 -20.06
CA PHE A 13 -13.16 35.34 -19.61
C PHE A 13 -14.06 34.59 -18.61
N THR A 14 -14.84 33.64 -19.13
CA THR A 14 -15.52 32.65 -18.30
C THR A 14 -14.44 31.77 -17.69
N ALA A 15 -14.01 32.12 -16.47
CA ALA A 15 -13.29 31.20 -15.62
C ALA A 15 -14.20 29.99 -15.39
N GLN A 16 -13.98 28.93 -16.16
CA GLN A 16 -14.49 27.61 -15.82
C GLN A 16 -13.78 27.22 -14.54
N ALA A 17 -14.41 27.50 -13.41
CA ALA A 17 -14.06 26.91 -12.15
C ALA A 17 -14.22 25.39 -12.34
N SER A 18 -13.10 24.71 -12.60
CA SER A 18 -13.05 23.25 -12.56
C SER A 18 -13.60 22.86 -11.20
N ALA A 19 -14.77 22.23 -11.20
CA ALA A 19 -15.30 21.59 -10.02
C ALA A 19 -14.23 20.61 -9.55
N MET A 20 -13.49 20.98 -8.49
CA MET A 20 -12.68 20.03 -7.76
C MET A 20 -13.65 18.99 -7.23
N ASN A 21 -13.70 17.85 -7.92
CA ASN A 21 -14.37 16.65 -7.44
C ASN A 21 -13.84 16.41 -6.03
N LYS A 22 -14.66 16.72 -5.02
CA LYS A 22 -14.38 16.34 -3.64
C LYS A 22 -14.12 14.84 -3.67
N PRO A 23 -13.02 14.35 -3.07
CA PRO A 23 -12.73 12.93 -3.05
C PRO A 23 -13.96 12.21 -2.50
N GLN A 24 -14.54 11.35 -3.33
CA GLN A 24 -15.67 10.52 -2.98
C GLN A 24 -15.27 9.77 -1.71
N SER A 25 -15.98 10.02 -0.62
CA SER A 25 -15.49 9.72 0.72
C SER A 25 -15.27 8.22 0.87
N ALA A 26 -14.05 7.81 1.21
CA ALA A 26 -13.72 6.44 1.64
C ALA A 26 -14.44 6.00 2.92
N THR A 27 -15.46 6.75 3.39
CA THR A 27 -16.30 6.47 4.55
C THR A 27 -17.17 5.23 4.37
N ASN A 28 -17.42 4.79 3.14
CA ASN A 28 -18.21 3.58 2.86
C ASN A 28 -17.38 2.30 2.75
N CYS A 29 -16.04 2.39 2.80
CA CYS A 29 -15.20 1.20 2.87
C CYS A 29 -15.31 0.57 4.27
N HIS A 30 -15.68 -0.70 4.34
CA HIS A 30 -15.86 -1.44 5.59
C HIS A 30 -14.62 -1.39 6.50
N CYS A 31 -13.41 -1.35 5.92
CA CYS A 31 -12.14 -1.23 6.64
C CYS A 31 -11.97 0.06 7.46
N PHE A 32 -12.82 1.08 7.27
CA PHE A 32 -12.65 2.39 7.92
C PHE A 32 -13.71 2.70 9.00
N ARG A 33 -14.56 1.73 9.34
CA ARG A 33 -15.64 1.91 10.31
C ARG A 33 -15.14 2.02 11.75
N GLU A 34 -14.17 1.18 12.13
CA GLU A 34 -13.69 1.07 13.51
C GLU A 34 -12.21 1.48 13.58
N ARG A 35 -11.97 2.73 13.98
CA ARG A 35 -10.63 3.37 13.95
C ARG A 35 -9.94 3.46 15.30
N SER A 36 -10.60 2.96 16.34
CA SER A 36 -10.13 2.99 17.72
C SER A 36 -10.29 1.60 18.33
N PHE A 37 -9.33 1.20 19.15
CA PHE A 37 -9.43 -0.05 19.90
C PHE A 37 -10.59 0.04 20.91
N ASN A 38 -11.43 -0.99 20.91
CA ASN A 38 -12.54 -1.16 21.83
C ASN A 38 -12.38 -2.52 22.52
N PRO A 39 -12.08 -2.59 23.84
CA PRO A 39 -11.88 -3.85 24.54
C PRO A 39 -13.08 -4.82 24.45
N GLN A 40 -14.30 -4.28 24.39
CA GLN A 40 -15.53 -5.08 24.24
C GLN A 40 -15.70 -5.65 22.82
N LYS A 41 -14.95 -5.13 21.84
CA LYS A 41 -14.90 -5.60 20.46
C LYS A 41 -13.46 -5.65 19.96
N LYS A 42 -12.58 -6.37 20.67
CA LYS A 42 -11.12 -6.23 20.52
C LYS A 42 -10.60 -6.32 19.08
N PHE A 43 -11.17 -7.20 18.26
CA PHE A 43 -10.74 -7.41 16.86
C PHE A 43 -11.31 -6.41 15.85
N ALA A 44 -12.24 -5.54 16.25
CA ALA A 44 -12.97 -4.68 15.30
C ALA A 44 -12.07 -3.67 14.57
N ALA A 45 -10.95 -3.26 15.18
CA ALA A 45 -10.01 -2.31 14.60
C ALA A 45 -8.84 -2.97 13.83
N ASP A 46 -8.76 -4.31 13.78
CA ASP A 46 -7.60 -5.02 13.23
C ASP A 46 -7.42 -4.77 11.73
N GLU A 47 -8.50 -4.87 10.96
CA GLU A 47 -8.45 -4.62 9.51
C GLU A 47 -8.02 -3.18 9.21
N TYR A 48 -8.56 -2.20 9.95
CA TYR A 48 -8.16 -0.81 9.81
C TYR A 48 -6.67 -0.63 10.12
N LEU A 49 -6.20 -1.25 11.19
CA LEU A 49 -4.81 -1.14 11.64
C LEU A 49 -3.83 -1.76 10.65
N LEU A 50 -4.11 -2.97 10.15
CA LEU A 50 -3.31 -3.62 9.13
C LEU A 50 -3.31 -2.80 7.83
N ALA A 51 -4.48 -2.36 7.37
CA ALA A 51 -4.59 -1.58 6.15
C ALA A 51 -3.88 -0.22 6.24
N THR A 52 -4.04 0.52 7.33
CA THR A 52 -3.42 1.85 7.49
C THR A 52 -1.91 1.75 7.63
N SER A 53 -1.40 0.74 8.36
CA SER A 53 0.03 0.52 8.55
C SER A 53 0.68 0.08 7.24
N PHE A 54 0.05 -0.87 6.53
CA PHE A 54 0.54 -1.33 5.24
C PHE A 54 0.52 -0.23 4.17
N ASN A 55 -0.56 0.56 4.06
CA ASN A 55 -0.58 1.70 3.14
C ASN A 55 0.49 2.76 3.49
N SER A 56 0.85 2.90 4.76
CA SER A 56 1.93 3.80 5.19
C SER A 56 3.30 3.25 4.79
N PHE A 57 3.48 1.93 4.89
CA PHE A 57 4.67 1.22 4.42
C PHE A 57 4.85 1.33 2.90
N ILE A 58 3.79 1.14 2.11
CA ILE A 58 3.82 1.34 0.66
C ILE A 58 4.12 2.81 0.33
N ALA A 59 3.45 3.77 1.00
CA ALA A 59 3.70 5.19 0.81
C ALA A 59 5.17 5.56 1.04
N ALA A 60 5.79 5.02 2.09
CA ALA A 60 7.19 5.26 2.42
C ALA A 60 8.14 4.64 1.38
N ASN A 61 7.86 3.44 0.88
CA ASN A 61 8.71 2.74 -0.10
C ASN A 61 8.70 3.37 -1.50
N PHE A 62 7.57 3.95 -1.91
CA PHE A 62 7.38 4.47 -3.27
C PHE A 62 7.33 6.00 -3.31
N HIS A 63 7.54 6.68 -2.18
CA HIS A 63 7.48 8.15 -2.07
C HIS A 63 6.18 8.76 -2.62
N ILE A 64 5.06 8.05 -2.43
CA ILE A 64 3.71 8.50 -2.81
C ILE A 64 2.87 8.72 -1.57
N SER A 65 1.89 9.63 -1.63
CA SER A 65 0.99 9.83 -0.50
C SER A 65 0.03 8.65 -0.32
N LYS A 66 -0.37 8.39 0.94
CA LYS A 66 -1.44 7.40 1.23
C LYS A 66 -2.74 7.70 0.49
N SER A 67 -3.03 8.99 0.28
CA SER A 67 -4.20 9.41 -0.49
C SER A 67 -4.11 8.96 -1.95
N GLN A 68 -2.94 9.04 -2.58
CA GLN A 68 -2.73 8.54 -3.94
C GLN A 68 -2.91 7.02 -4.01
N ILE A 69 -2.40 6.26 -3.03
CA ILE A 69 -2.61 4.80 -2.95
C ILE A 69 -4.11 4.47 -2.88
N ILE A 70 -4.85 5.16 -2.00
CA ILE A 70 -6.29 4.95 -1.86
C ILE A 70 -7.01 5.30 -3.17
N MET A 71 -6.66 6.42 -3.81
CA MET A 71 -7.24 6.82 -5.08
C MET A 71 -6.95 5.83 -6.21
N MET A 72 -5.74 5.27 -6.28
CA MET A 72 -5.38 4.22 -7.25
C MET A 72 -6.24 2.96 -7.04
N LYS A 73 -6.39 2.51 -5.78
CA LYS A 73 -7.28 1.39 -5.43
C LYS A 73 -8.75 1.65 -5.78
N MET A 74 -9.20 2.90 -5.70
CA MET A 74 -10.59 3.26 -5.99
C MET A 74 -10.88 3.48 -7.49
N LYS A 75 -9.92 4.03 -8.25
CA LYS A 75 -10.15 4.46 -9.64
C LYS A 75 -10.15 3.30 -10.64
N GLY A 76 -9.37 2.26 -10.42
CA GLY A 76 -9.09 1.28 -11.48
C GLY A 76 -9.84 -0.05 -11.40
N ALA A 77 -10.62 -0.33 -10.34
CA ALA A 77 -11.00 -1.71 -10.00
C ALA A 77 -9.80 -2.69 -9.91
N VAL A 78 -8.57 -2.16 -9.94
CA VAL A 78 -7.31 -2.89 -9.89
C VAL A 78 -7.23 -3.59 -8.54
N ASN A 79 -6.95 -4.90 -8.61
CA ASN A 79 -6.70 -5.69 -7.42
C ASN A 79 -5.57 -5.03 -6.59
N PRO A 80 -5.74 -4.82 -5.28
CA PRO A 80 -4.70 -4.24 -4.43
C PRO A 80 -3.33 -4.93 -4.54
N ASP A 81 -3.31 -6.23 -4.81
CA ASP A 81 -2.09 -7.02 -4.98
C ASP A 81 -1.40 -6.69 -6.31
N ASP A 82 -2.17 -6.55 -7.40
CA ASP A 82 -1.66 -6.09 -8.70
C ASP A 82 -1.11 -4.67 -8.62
N LEU A 83 -1.78 -3.76 -7.89
CA LEU A 83 -1.25 -2.41 -7.68
C LEU A 83 0.11 -2.43 -6.98
N LEU A 84 0.29 -3.31 -5.99
CA LEU A 84 1.58 -3.43 -5.29
C LEU A 84 2.68 -3.93 -6.23
N ILE A 85 2.39 -4.97 -7.01
CA ILE A 85 3.34 -5.51 -7.99
C ILE A 85 3.66 -4.45 -9.05
N ALA A 86 2.65 -3.72 -9.56
CA ALA A 86 2.81 -2.66 -10.54
C ALA A 86 3.72 -1.53 -10.03
N LEU A 87 3.51 -1.07 -8.79
CA LEU A 87 4.36 -0.05 -8.17
C LEU A 87 5.81 -0.53 -8.05
N PHE A 88 6.00 -1.80 -7.65
CA PHE A 88 7.32 -2.40 -7.54
C PHE A 88 8.03 -2.49 -8.89
N VAL A 89 7.36 -3.02 -9.92
CA VAL A 89 7.90 -3.13 -11.28
C VAL A 89 8.18 -1.75 -11.88
N ALA A 90 7.25 -0.80 -11.75
CA ALA A 90 7.43 0.57 -12.23
C ALA A 90 8.68 1.23 -11.64
N ARG A 91 8.90 1.06 -10.32
CA ARG A 91 10.10 1.60 -9.64
C ARG A 91 11.38 0.89 -10.09
N ALA A 92 11.36 -0.44 -10.19
CA ALA A 92 12.55 -1.24 -10.53
C ALA A 92 13.01 -1.02 -11.98
N GLU A 93 12.05 -0.89 -12.90
CA GLU A 93 12.30 -0.77 -14.35
C GLU A 93 12.25 0.67 -14.87
N ASN A 94 11.96 1.64 -13.99
CA ASN A 94 11.61 3.01 -14.39
C ASN A 94 10.50 3.03 -15.47
N ALA A 95 9.51 2.15 -15.32
CA ALA A 95 8.39 1.99 -16.24
C ALA A 95 7.19 2.86 -15.83
N ASP A 96 6.34 3.17 -16.80
CA ASP A 96 5.11 3.94 -16.57
C ASP A 96 4.04 3.07 -15.89
N LEU A 97 3.63 3.45 -14.67
CA LEU A 97 2.68 2.69 -13.86
C LEU A 97 1.32 2.52 -14.55
N ASP A 98 0.80 3.59 -15.18
CA ASP A 98 -0.51 3.56 -15.81
C ASP A 98 -0.51 2.60 -17.02
N SER A 99 0.59 2.54 -17.77
CA SER A 99 0.78 1.58 -18.85
C SER A 99 0.79 0.13 -18.35
N LEU A 100 1.46 -0.16 -17.22
CA LEU A 100 1.48 -1.50 -16.63
C LEU A 100 0.06 -1.94 -16.21
N LEU A 101 -0.66 -1.06 -15.52
CA LEU A 101 -2.02 -1.32 -15.07
C LEU A 101 -2.99 -1.47 -16.25
N ALA A 102 -2.83 -0.68 -17.31
CA ALA A 102 -3.64 -0.81 -18.51
C ALA A 102 -3.46 -2.16 -19.20
N ILE A 103 -2.25 -2.75 -19.19
CA ILE A 103 -2.05 -4.10 -19.74
C ILE A 103 -2.87 -5.13 -18.96
N LEU A 104 -2.85 -5.06 -17.63
CA LEU A 104 -3.62 -5.98 -16.77
C LEU A 104 -5.13 -5.80 -16.94
N ASP A 105 -5.61 -4.55 -16.99
CA ASP A 105 -7.03 -4.24 -17.20
C ASP A 105 -7.55 -4.76 -18.55
N ASN A 106 -6.67 -4.91 -19.54
CA ASN A 106 -6.99 -5.49 -20.85
C ASN A 106 -6.78 -7.02 -20.91
N GLY A 107 -6.65 -7.69 -19.76
CA GLY A 107 -6.51 -9.16 -19.66
C GLY A 107 -5.08 -9.67 -19.86
N GLY A 108 -4.08 -8.78 -19.84
CA GLY A 108 -2.68 -9.18 -19.83
C GLY A 108 -2.25 -9.79 -18.50
N THR A 109 -1.07 -10.41 -18.46
CA THR A 109 -0.53 -11.06 -17.27
C THR A 109 0.83 -10.50 -16.86
N TRP A 110 1.20 -10.70 -15.59
CA TRP A 110 2.53 -10.33 -15.10
C TRP A 110 3.66 -10.99 -15.89
N LYS A 111 3.46 -12.22 -16.36
CA LYS A 111 4.41 -12.90 -17.24
C LYS A 111 4.64 -12.12 -18.53
N GLN A 112 3.57 -11.71 -19.22
CA GLN A 112 3.68 -10.93 -20.46
C GLN A 112 4.36 -9.58 -20.25
N ILE A 113 4.04 -8.90 -19.14
CA ILE A 113 4.69 -7.65 -18.77
C ILE A 113 6.19 -7.86 -18.55
N LEU A 114 6.54 -8.80 -17.66
CA LEU A 114 7.91 -9.03 -17.21
C LEU A 114 8.83 -9.67 -18.26
N GLU A 115 8.27 -10.36 -19.27
CA GLU A 115 9.01 -10.91 -20.40
C GLU A 115 9.07 -9.96 -21.62
N SER A 116 8.49 -8.76 -21.53
CA SER A 116 8.51 -7.80 -22.64
C SER A 116 9.91 -7.25 -22.92
N GLU A 117 10.25 -7.06 -24.20
CA GLU A 117 11.60 -6.67 -24.67
C GLU A 117 12.10 -5.31 -24.14
N GLY A 118 11.23 -4.52 -23.50
CA GLY A 118 11.56 -3.20 -22.94
C GLY A 118 12.05 -3.19 -21.50
N LEU A 119 11.90 -4.28 -20.74
CA LEU A 119 12.29 -4.31 -19.32
C LEU A 119 13.73 -4.81 -19.17
N GLN A 120 14.55 -4.02 -18.49
CA GLN A 120 15.97 -4.29 -18.27
C GLN A 120 16.16 -4.64 -16.79
N THR A 121 15.78 -5.86 -16.41
CA THR A 121 15.69 -6.18 -14.99
C THR A 121 17.00 -6.05 -14.25
N PRO A 122 17.10 -5.09 -13.29
CA PRO A 122 18.29 -4.92 -12.48
C PRO A 122 18.65 -6.23 -11.78
N GLY A 123 19.95 -6.48 -11.62
CA GLY A 123 20.44 -7.73 -11.02
C GLY A 123 19.84 -8.02 -9.64
N SER A 124 19.55 -6.99 -8.85
CA SER A 124 18.95 -7.11 -7.50
C SER A 124 17.50 -7.58 -7.50
N HIS A 125 16.73 -7.29 -8.56
CA HIS A 125 15.28 -7.60 -8.62
C HIS A 125 14.94 -8.78 -9.53
N ARG A 126 15.91 -9.26 -10.32
CA ARG A 126 15.74 -10.39 -11.24
C ARG A 126 15.20 -11.66 -10.60
N ALA A 127 15.66 -11.98 -9.39
CA ALA A 127 15.17 -13.15 -8.66
C ALA A 127 13.68 -13.04 -8.31
N VAL A 128 13.26 -11.85 -7.85
CA VAL A 128 11.86 -11.57 -7.49
C VAL A 128 10.97 -11.61 -8.72
N PHE A 129 11.40 -11.01 -9.84
CA PHE A 129 10.63 -11.04 -11.09
C PHE A 129 10.44 -12.46 -11.62
N LYS A 130 11.49 -13.28 -11.59
CA LYS A 130 11.39 -14.69 -11.97
C LYS A 130 10.42 -15.45 -11.07
N ALA A 131 10.40 -15.14 -9.78
CA ALA A 131 9.46 -15.75 -8.83
C ALA A 131 8.02 -15.29 -9.09
N ILE A 132 7.79 -14.00 -9.38
CA ILE A 132 6.46 -13.49 -9.79
C ILE A 132 5.95 -14.22 -11.03
N ILE A 133 6.80 -14.41 -12.05
CA ILE A 133 6.43 -15.17 -13.26
C ILE A 133 6.07 -16.62 -12.91
N ALA A 134 6.79 -17.23 -11.97
CA ALA A 134 6.56 -18.62 -11.56
C ALA A 134 5.23 -18.82 -10.79
N GLU A 135 4.76 -17.79 -10.07
CA GLU A 135 3.44 -17.82 -9.41
C GLU A 135 2.26 -17.79 -10.40
N GLY A 136 2.49 -17.34 -11.65
CA GLY A 136 1.47 -17.29 -12.69
C GLY A 136 0.30 -16.39 -12.30
N ASP A 137 -0.90 -16.96 -12.23
CA ASP A 137 -2.14 -16.22 -11.92
C ASP A 137 -2.36 -16.01 -10.41
N ASN A 138 -1.48 -16.54 -9.55
CA ASN A 138 -1.56 -16.36 -8.10
C ASN A 138 -0.99 -14.98 -7.67
N THR A 139 -1.76 -13.93 -7.95
CA THR A 139 -1.35 -12.54 -7.69
C THR A 139 -1.12 -12.25 -6.20
N THR A 140 -1.84 -12.93 -5.30
CA THR A 140 -1.61 -12.81 -3.86
C THR A 140 -0.25 -13.38 -3.46
N ALA A 141 0.15 -14.56 -3.94
CA ALA A 141 1.49 -15.09 -3.66
C ALA A 141 2.59 -14.21 -4.28
N ALA A 142 2.38 -13.70 -5.49
CA ALA A 142 3.29 -12.75 -6.12
C ALA A 142 3.43 -11.45 -5.30
N ALA A 143 2.33 -10.92 -4.75
CA ALA A 143 2.35 -9.74 -3.90
C ALA A 143 3.05 -9.98 -2.55
N GLU A 144 2.99 -11.20 -2.01
CA GLU A 144 3.74 -11.58 -0.81
C GLU A 144 5.26 -11.60 -1.09
N LEU A 145 5.70 -12.09 -2.26
CA LEU A 145 7.10 -12.01 -2.69
C LEU A 145 7.60 -10.57 -2.81
N VAL A 146 6.79 -9.68 -3.40
CA VAL A 146 7.09 -8.25 -3.49
C VAL A 146 7.14 -7.63 -2.09
N THR A 147 6.20 -7.99 -1.21
CA THR A 147 6.17 -7.49 0.17
C THR A 147 7.45 -7.89 0.92
N ASP A 148 7.89 -9.14 0.80
CA ASP A 148 9.13 -9.62 1.41
C ASP A 148 10.34 -8.84 0.89
N GLN A 149 10.43 -8.61 -0.42
CA GLN A 149 11.50 -7.79 -0.98
C GLN A 149 11.50 -6.36 -0.45
N LEU A 150 10.33 -5.71 -0.36
CA LEU A 150 10.21 -4.37 0.20
C LEU A 150 10.56 -4.33 1.69
N LEU A 151 10.22 -5.38 2.45
CA LEU A 151 10.56 -5.46 3.87
C LEU A 151 12.08 -5.54 4.07
N LYS A 152 12.77 -6.36 3.26
CA LYS A 152 14.24 -6.47 3.25
C LYS A 152 14.88 -5.11 2.98
N GLU A 153 14.43 -4.42 1.94
CA GLU A 153 14.96 -3.12 1.55
C GLU A 153 14.70 -2.04 2.61
N PHE A 154 13.49 -1.99 3.15
CA PHE A 154 13.04 -0.90 4.01
C PHE A 154 13.49 -1.05 5.47
N PHE A 155 13.46 -2.27 6.01
CA PHE A 155 13.82 -2.56 7.40
C PHE A 155 15.22 -3.17 7.55
N ASN A 156 15.91 -3.48 6.44
CA ASN A 156 17.19 -4.17 6.44
C ASN A 156 17.13 -5.53 7.18
N ILE A 157 16.05 -6.27 6.97
CA ILE A 157 15.83 -7.61 7.54
C ILE A 157 16.26 -8.71 6.56
N SER A 158 16.63 -9.87 7.10
CA SER A 158 17.13 -11.00 6.30
C SER A 158 16.00 -11.92 5.82
N ASP A 159 16.27 -12.72 4.77
CA ASP A 159 15.35 -13.76 4.31
C ASP A 159 15.01 -14.76 5.43
N LEU A 160 16.00 -15.14 6.24
CA LEU A 160 15.80 -16.05 7.37
C LEU A 160 14.82 -15.49 8.40
N GLU A 161 14.92 -14.19 8.69
CA GLU A 161 14.02 -13.52 9.63
C GLU A 161 12.58 -13.50 9.10
N ILE A 162 12.40 -13.12 7.83
CA ILE A 162 11.09 -13.14 7.17
C ILE A 162 10.51 -14.56 7.19
N SER A 163 11.26 -15.56 6.72
CA SER A 163 10.82 -16.96 6.72
C SER A 163 10.40 -17.42 8.11
N SER A 164 11.15 -17.05 9.16
CA SER A 164 10.79 -17.41 10.54
C SER A 164 9.46 -16.80 11.01
N LEU A 165 9.06 -15.64 10.49
CA LEU A 165 7.76 -15.02 10.77
C LEU A 165 6.65 -15.66 9.93
N ARG A 166 6.93 -16.02 8.68
CA ARG A 166 6.00 -16.74 7.79
C ARG A 166 5.66 -18.13 8.34
N GLU A 167 6.66 -18.88 8.80
CA GLU A 167 6.49 -20.21 9.42
C GLU A 167 5.62 -20.15 10.69
N LYS A 168 5.59 -19.00 11.37
CA LYS A 168 4.71 -18.77 12.51
C LYS A 168 3.28 -18.44 12.11
N GLY A 169 3.01 -18.19 10.83
CA GLY A 169 1.69 -17.86 10.28
C GLY A 169 1.49 -16.38 9.95
N GLY A 170 2.54 -15.55 9.97
CA GLY A 170 2.43 -14.14 9.62
C GLY A 170 2.23 -13.93 8.11
N ASN A 171 1.20 -13.18 7.72
CA ASN A 171 1.07 -12.67 6.34
C ASN A 171 1.85 -11.34 6.14
N GLY A 172 1.94 -10.83 4.91
CA GLY A 172 2.81 -9.69 4.61
C GLY A 172 2.41 -8.42 5.35
N ARG A 173 1.11 -8.22 5.58
CA ARG A 173 0.59 -7.07 6.34
C ARG A 173 0.93 -7.18 7.82
N GLU A 174 0.84 -8.39 8.38
CA GLU A 174 1.18 -8.65 9.78
C GLU A 174 2.69 -8.54 10.01
N VAL A 175 3.51 -9.13 9.13
CA VAL A 175 4.97 -9.00 9.16
C VAL A 175 5.38 -7.52 9.08
N THR A 176 4.76 -6.76 8.19
CA THR A 176 4.95 -5.30 8.10
C THR A 176 4.60 -4.61 9.42
N LEU A 177 3.43 -4.90 9.99
CA LEU A 177 2.98 -4.28 11.23
C LEU A 177 3.94 -4.57 12.40
N VAL A 178 4.39 -5.83 12.57
CA VAL A 178 5.27 -6.17 13.70
C VAL A 178 6.64 -5.49 13.59
N HIS A 179 7.18 -5.29 12.39
CA HIS A 179 8.42 -4.52 12.22
C HIS A 179 8.23 -3.02 12.45
N ILE A 180 7.08 -2.46 12.05
CA ILE A 180 6.72 -1.07 12.42
C ILE A 180 6.67 -0.92 13.94
N LEU A 181 5.99 -1.85 14.62
CA LEU A 181 5.86 -1.83 16.08
C LEU A 181 7.19 -2.07 16.79
N GLU A 182 8.05 -2.97 16.30
CA GLU A 182 9.40 -3.18 16.86
C GLU A 182 10.24 -1.90 16.78
N ARG A 183 10.26 -1.23 15.63
CA ARG A 183 11.09 -0.03 15.43
C ARG A 183 10.65 1.17 16.28
N GLN A 184 9.36 1.24 16.60
CA GLN A 184 8.75 2.38 17.30
C GLN A 184 8.49 2.08 18.78
N GLY A 185 8.43 0.81 19.13
CA GLY A 185 8.12 0.34 20.46
C GLY A 185 9.22 0.69 21.45
N LYS A 186 8.86 1.42 22.50
CA LYS A 186 9.74 1.68 23.66
C LYS A 186 10.08 0.41 24.45
N VAL A 187 9.40 -0.70 24.17
CA VAL A 187 9.34 -1.91 25.00
C VAL A 187 10.41 -2.94 24.62
N GLY A 188 11.23 -2.70 23.59
CA GLY A 188 12.36 -3.57 23.23
C GLY A 188 11.99 -4.98 22.73
N LYS A 189 10.70 -5.23 22.46
CA LYS A 189 10.21 -6.50 21.91
C LYS A 189 10.57 -6.64 20.44
N LYS A 190 11.01 -7.84 20.05
CA LYS A 190 11.31 -8.22 18.67
C LYS A 190 10.04 -8.56 17.87
N ALA A 191 10.06 -8.38 16.55
CA ALA A 191 8.94 -8.71 15.66
C ALA A 191 8.35 -10.10 15.92
N ALA A 192 9.21 -11.11 16.14
CA ALA A 192 8.80 -12.47 16.44
C ALA A 192 8.02 -12.61 17.77
N GLU A 193 8.36 -11.82 18.78
CA GLU A 193 7.64 -11.77 20.05
C GLU A 193 6.29 -11.07 19.89
N ILE A 194 6.26 -9.98 19.10
CA ILE A 194 5.02 -9.23 18.82
C ILE A 194 4.03 -10.10 18.03
N LEU A 195 4.50 -10.83 17.01
CA LEU A 195 3.66 -11.77 16.27
C LEU A 195 3.14 -12.90 17.17
N SER A 196 3.95 -13.36 18.12
CA SER A 196 3.51 -14.39 19.08
C SER A 196 2.37 -13.91 19.97
N MET A 197 2.30 -12.62 20.32
CA MET A 197 1.16 -12.05 21.06
C MET A 197 -0.16 -12.21 20.30
N ARG A 198 -0.13 -12.09 18.96
CA ARG A 198 -1.31 -12.34 18.12
C ARG A 198 -1.65 -13.82 18.09
N ILE A 199 -0.67 -14.67 17.80
CA ILE A 199 -0.92 -16.06 17.42
C ILE A 199 -1.11 -16.97 18.64
N LYS A 200 -0.31 -16.77 19.69
CA LYS A 200 -0.38 -17.57 20.92
C LYS A 200 -1.31 -16.97 21.95
N ASP A 201 -1.17 -15.68 22.22
CA ASP A 201 -1.94 -15.01 23.28
C ASP A 201 -3.32 -14.53 22.79
N GLN A 202 -3.62 -14.71 21.50
CA GLN A 202 -4.91 -14.37 20.87
C GLN A 202 -5.31 -12.90 21.10
N MET A 203 -4.31 -12.02 21.17
CA MET A 203 -4.51 -10.57 21.27
C MET A 203 -4.98 -10.00 19.93
N SER A 204 -5.82 -8.99 19.99
CA SER A 204 -6.13 -8.20 18.79
C SER A 204 -4.95 -7.32 18.38
N TRP A 205 -4.83 -6.94 17.11
CA TRP A 205 -3.81 -5.97 16.70
C TRP A 205 -4.01 -4.61 17.38
N GLY A 206 -5.27 -4.22 17.61
CA GLY A 206 -5.59 -3.01 18.39
C GLY A 206 -5.09 -3.08 19.84
N GLU A 207 -5.24 -4.24 20.49
CA GLU A 207 -4.77 -4.49 21.86
C GLU A 207 -3.24 -4.53 21.93
N ILE A 208 -2.59 -5.19 20.95
CA ILE A 208 -1.14 -5.18 20.82
C ILE A 208 -0.66 -3.73 20.66
N ALA A 209 -1.18 -2.95 19.71
CA ALA A 209 -0.78 -1.55 19.55
C ALA A 209 -0.98 -0.71 20.82
N ALA A 210 -2.11 -0.90 21.52
CA ALA A 210 -2.37 -0.23 22.80
C ALA A 210 -1.33 -0.57 23.87
N SER A 211 -0.84 -1.82 23.92
CA SER A 211 0.24 -2.22 24.83
C SER A 211 1.58 -1.52 24.56
N PHE A 212 1.77 -1.00 23.34
CA PHE A 212 2.90 -0.14 22.96
C PHE A 212 2.61 1.36 23.12
N GLY A 213 1.45 1.73 23.68
CA GLY A 213 1.02 3.13 23.84
C GLY A 213 0.61 3.79 22.53
N LEU A 214 0.19 3.00 21.54
CA LEU A 214 -0.21 3.49 20.21
C LEU A 214 -1.70 3.24 19.97
N SER A 215 -2.40 4.26 19.48
CA SER A 215 -3.72 4.09 18.87
C SER A 215 -3.60 3.59 17.43
N PRO A 216 -4.64 2.92 16.87
CA PRO A 216 -4.61 2.49 15.48
C PRO A 216 -4.34 3.62 14.46
N LYS A 217 -4.80 4.84 14.80
CA LYS A 217 -4.57 6.05 13.99
C LYS A 217 -3.09 6.48 14.01
N GLU A 218 -2.40 6.34 15.14
CA GLU A 218 -0.99 6.70 15.28
C GLU A 218 -0.09 5.71 14.57
N THR A 219 -0.42 4.41 14.60
CA THR A 219 0.37 3.38 13.91
C THR A 219 0.51 3.67 12.41
N GLY A 220 -0.56 4.14 11.77
CA GLY A 220 -0.56 4.57 10.37
C GLY A 220 0.21 5.88 10.10
N LYS A 221 0.91 6.46 11.08
CA LYS A 221 1.76 7.65 10.88
C LYS A 221 3.23 7.37 11.19
N LEU A 222 3.57 6.18 11.67
CA LEU A 222 4.90 5.85 12.17
C LEU A 222 6.01 5.78 11.09
N LEU A 223 5.62 5.76 9.81
CA LEU A 223 6.54 5.71 8.66
C LEU A 223 6.50 6.98 7.81
N GLN A 224 5.86 8.06 8.30
CA GLN A 224 5.80 9.37 7.65
C GLN A 224 6.81 10.31 8.30
#